data_AF-A0A4Q2SK26-F1
#
_entry.id   AF-A0A4Q2SK26-F1
#
_cell.length_a   1.000
_cell.length_b   1.000
_cell.length_c   1.000
_cell.angle_alpha   90.00
_cell.angle_beta   90.00
_cell.angle_gamma   90.00
#
_symmetry.space_group_name_H-M   'P 1'
#
loop_
_entity.id
_entity.type
_entity.pdbx_description
1 polymer ?
#
loop_
_entity_poly.entity_id
_entity_poly.type
_entity_poly.pdbx_seq_one_letter_code
_entity_poly.pdbx_strand_id
1 'polypeptide(L)'
;DTVMINSCGLIVPWDSLTASQTLGFQQVYEKSCSCHIVTCYSLPCQVSSSRDCLWTDMVTTQDSALQGPQALHMACVDKGNNTCGW
;
A
#
# COMPACT_ATOMS: atom_id res chain seq x y z
N ASP A 1 7.02 -20.68 18.37
CA ASP A 1 7.06 -19.64 17.34
C ASP A 1 7.49 -18.31 17.93
N THR A 2 8.42 -17.62 17.27
CA THR A 2 8.94 -16.31 17.71
C THR A 2 8.71 -15.30 16.59
N VAL A 3 8.12 -14.15 16.91
CA VAL A 3 7.93 -13.05 15.95
C VAL A 3 9.12 -12.10 16.04
N MET A 4 9.73 -11.78 14.89
CA MET A 4 10.83 -10.82 14.80
C MET A 4 10.28 -9.48 14.29
N ILE A 5 10.59 -8.41 15.02
CA ILE A 5 10.24 -7.03 14.65
C ILE A 5 11.52 -6.20 14.49
N ASN A 6 11.48 -5.22 13.60
CA ASN A 6 12.58 -4.28 13.38
C ASN A 6 12.03 -2.92 12.93
N SER A 7 12.91 -1.94 12.76
CA SER A 7 12.56 -0.57 12.36
C SER A 7 11.94 -0.43 10.96
N CYS A 8 12.05 -1.45 10.10
CA CYS A 8 11.44 -1.47 8.77
C CYS A 8 10.03 -2.07 8.79
N GLY A 9 9.61 -2.68 9.90
CA GLY A 9 8.25 -3.18 10.07
C GLY A 9 7.24 -2.05 10.21
N LEU A 10 6.01 -2.27 9.76
CA LEU A 10 4.90 -1.35 10.03
C LEU A 10 4.44 -1.50 11.48
N ILE A 11 5.01 -0.67 12.37
CA ILE A 11 4.73 -0.68 13.81
C ILE A 11 4.11 0.66 14.19
N VAL A 12 2.79 0.71 14.28
CA VAL A 12 2.02 1.92 14.63
C VAL A 12 0.92 1.58 15.64
N PRO A 13 0.51 2.52 16.51
CA PRO A 13 -0.65 2.33 17.37
C PRO A 13 -1.90 2.06 16.55
N TRP A 14 -2.71 1.06 16.94
CA TRP A 14 -3.94 0.72 16.22
C TRP A 14 -4.89 1.91 16.09
N ASP A 15 -5.07 2.68 17.16
CA ASP A 15 -5.95 3.84 17.19
C ASP A 15 -5.46 5.02 16.32
N SER A 16 -4.23 4.95 15.79
CA SER A 16 -3.69 5.93 14.84
C SER A 16 -3.99 5.61 13.38
N LEU A 17 -4.50 4.40 13.10
CA LEU A 17 -4.86 3.99 11.76
C LEU A 17 -6.09 4.76 11.26
N THR A 18 -6.13 5.04 9.97
CA THR A 18 -7.36 5.55 9.34
C THR A 18 -8.44 4.47 9.30
N ALA A 19 -9.69 4.87 9.08
CA ALA A 19 -10.78 3.93 8.84
C ALA A 19 -10.50 2.98 7.65
N SER A 20 -9.89 3.49 6.58
CA SER A 20 -9.50 2.69 5.41
C SER A 20 -8.42 1.67 5.74
N GLN A 21 -7.38 2.06 6.49
CA GLN A 21 -6.32 1.14 6.91
C GLN A 21 -6.86 0.06 7.85
N THR A 22 -7.71 0.43 8.80
CA THR A 22 -8.38 -0.50 9.72
C THR A 22 -9.20 -1.54 8.95
N LEU A 23 -10.05 -1.09 8.03
CA LEU A 23 -10.80 -1.98 7.13
C LEU A 23 -9.87 -2.83 6.25
N GLY A 24 -8.76 -2.23 5.80
CA GLY A 24 -7.69 -2.86 5.05
C GLY A 24 -7.16 -4.12 5.74
N PHE A 25 -6.65 -3.95 6.97
CA PHE A 25 -6.11 -5.05 7.78
C PHE A 25 -7.14 -6.10 8.15
N GLN A 26 -8.39 -5.68 8.37
CA GLN A 26 -9.44 -6.61 8.80
C GLN A 26 -10.01 -7.45 7.64
N GLN A 27 -10.06 -6.91 6.41
CA GLN A 27 -10.91 -7.51 5.37
C GLN A 27 -10.37 -7.47 3.94
N VAL A 28 -9.49 -6.52 3.60
CA VAL A 28 -9.16 -6.21 2.20
C VAL A 28 -7.77 -6.69 1.80
N TYR A 29 -6.74 -6.44 2.61
CA TYR A 29 -5.35 -6.67 2.21
C TYR A 29 -5.06 -8.15 1.94
N GLU A 30 -5.54 -9.06 2.77
CA GLU A 30 -5.37 -10.51 2.58
C GLU A 30 -5.92 -11.01 1.23
N LYS A 31 -7.10 -10.51 0.82
CA LYS A 31 -7.75 -10.90 -0.44
C LYS A 31 -7.06 -10.31 -1.67
N SER A 32 -6.24 -9.29 -1.46
CA SER A 32 -5.62 -8.50 -2.51
C SER A 32 -4.11 -8.74 -2.61
N CYS A 33 -3.55 -9.68 -1.85
CA CYS A 33 -2.12 -10.02 -1.89
C CYS A 33 -1.63 -10.49 -3.27
N SER A 34 -2.55 -10.86 -4.16
CA SER A 34 -2.23 -11.23 -5.54
C SER A 34 -1.93 -10.01 -6.43
N CYS A 35 -2.26 -8.79 -5.98
CA CYS A 35 -1.87 -7.53 -6.61
C CYS A 35 -0.55 -7.01 -6.04
N HIS A 36 0.25 -6.32 -6.84
CA HIS A 36 1.56 -5.81 -6.44
C HIS A 36 1.58 -4.30 -6.38
N ILE A 37 2.17 -3.75 -5.32
CA ILE A 37 2.42 -2.32 -5.21
C ILE A 37 3.84 -2.05 -5.70
N VAL A 38 3.98 -1.22 -6.74
CA VAL A 38 5.28 -0.81 -7.30
C VAL A 38 5.62 0.57 -6.76
N THR A 39 6.70 0.68 -6.00
CA THR A 39 7.13 1.96 -5.41
C THR A 39 7.81 2.84 -6.45
N CYS A 40 7.33 4.09 -6.59
CA CYS A 40 7.96 5.11 -7.41
C CYS A 40 8.91 5.95 -6.56
N TYR A 41 10.23 5.77 -6.73
CA TYR A 41 11.24 6.55 -6.01
C TYR A 41 11.65 7.86 -6.72
N SER A 42 11.46 7.92 -8.03
CA SER A 42 11.78 9.09 -8.86
C SER A 42 11.00 9.03 -10.18
N LEU A 43 10.76 10.20 -10.78
CA LEU A 43 10.09 10.29 -12.09
C LEU A 43 11.09 10.19 -13.25
N PRO A 44 10.71 9.58 -14.39
CA PRO A 44 9.44 8.90 -14.64
C PRO A 44 9.39 7.50 -14.00
N CYS A 45 8.21 7.06 -13.58
CA CYS A 45 7.97 5.71 -13.10
C CYS A 45 6.76 5.09 -13.82
N GLN A 46 6.81 3.78 -14.04
CA GLN A 46 5.83 3.04 -14.82
C GLN A 46 5.58 1.67 -14.21
N VAL A 47 4.42 1.11 -14.50
CA VAL A 47 4.07 -0.29 -14.19
C VAL A 47 4.27 -1.17 -15.41
N SER A 48 4.57 -2.44 -15.18
CA SER A 48 4.85 -3.41 -16.26
C SER A 48 3.77 -4.48 -16.42
N SER A 49 2.93 -4.67 -15.40
CA SER A 49 1.89 -5.70 -15.35
C SER A 49 0.52 -5.08 -15.10
N SER A 50 -0.54 -5.73 -15.60
CA SER A 50 -1.93 -5.40 -15.24
C SER A 50 -2.21 -5.64 -13.75
N ARG A 51 -1.30 -6.32 -13.04
CA ARG A 51 -1.39 -6.63 -11.61
C ARG A 51 -0.72 -5.60 -10.70
N ASP A 52 -0.10 -4.58 -11.29
CA ASP A 52 0.69 -3.60 -10.56
C ASP A 52 -0.11 -2.30 -10.31
N CYS A 53 -0.06 -1.79 -9.09
CA CYS A 53 -0.48 -0.43 -8.77
C CYS A 53 0.75 0.43 -8.42
N LEU A 54 0.89 1.57 -9.08
CA LEU A 54 2.00 2.48 -8.84
C LEU A 54 1.78 3.31 -7.57
N TRP A 55 2.69 3.18 -6.60
CA TRP A 55 2.70 3.99 -5.39
C TRP A 55 3.60 5.21 -5.57
N THR A 56 3.00 6.39 -5.60
CA THR A 56 3.62 7.68 -5.89
C THR A 56 3.77 8.57 -4.66
N ASP A 57 3.26 8.18 -3.48
CA ASP A 57 3.41 9.00 -2.27
C ASP A 57 4.88 9.31 -1.95
N MET A 58 5.82 8.42 -2.30
CA MET A 58 7.26 8.64 -2.14
C MET A 58 7.82 9.84 -2.91
N VAL A 59 7.19 10.23 -4.02
CA VAL A 59 7.61 11.39 -4.82
C VAL A 59 6.67 12.59 -4.69
N THR A 60 5.44 12.39 -4.20
CA THR A 60 4.43 13.45 -4.06
C THR A 60 4.32 14.02 -2.65
N THR A 61 4.83 13.32 -1.64
CA THR A 61 4.84 13.80 -0.24
C THR A 61 6.24 14.24 0.18
N GLN A 62 6.33 15.34 0.95
CA GLN A 62 7.62 15.91 1.36
C GLN A 62 8.18 15.29 2.64
N ASP A 63 7.32 14.89 3.59
CA ASP A 63 7.75 14.47 4.93
C ASP A 63 7.81 12.94 5.09
N SER A 64 6.76 12.24 4.66
CA SER A 64 6.68 10.78 4.78
C SER A 64 5.65 10.21 3.82
N ALA A 65 6.07 9.25 2.99
CA ALA A 65 5.18 8.55 2.08
C ALA A 65 4.10 7.73 2.81
N LEU A 66 4.35 7.32 4.05
CA LEU A 66 3.36 6.62 4.87
C LEU A 66 2.19 7.52 5.30
N GLN A 67 2.37 8.84 5.21
CA GLN A 67 1.33 9.85 5.45
C GLN A 67 0.68 10.32 4.15
N GLY A 68 1.02 9.70 3.01
CA GLY A 68 0.45 10.02 1.72
C GLY A 68 -0.95 9.44 1.51
N PRO A 69 -1.72 10.00 0.56
CA PRO A 69 -3.10 9.60 0.32
C PRO A 69 -3.24 8.13 -0.07
N GLN A 70 -2.31 7.55 -0.83
CA GLN A 70 -2.41 6.14 -1.21
C GLN A 70 -2.16 5.23 0.00
N ALA A 71 -1.13 5.52 0.80
CA ALA A 71 -0.81 4.78 2.02
C ALA A 71 -1.91 4.89 3.10
N LEU A 72 -2.55 6.06 3.23
CA LEU A 72 -3.55 6.30 4.25
C LEU A 72 -4.96 5.83 3.86
N HIS A 73 -5.32 5.81 2.57
CA HIS A 73 -6.72 5.66 2.18
C HIS A 73 -7.01 4.64 1.09
N MET A 74 -6.00 4.09 0.42
CA MET A 74 -6.19 3.24 -0.76
C MET A 74 -5.67 1.82 -0.55
N ALA A 75 -6.13 0.91 -1.40
CA ALA A 75 -5.64 -0.46 -1.46
C ALA A 75 -5.53 -0.87 -2.92
N CYS A 76 -4.44 -1.53 -3.29
CA CYS A 76 -4.30 -2.11 -4.63
C CYS A 76 -5.10 -3.42 -4.68
N VAL A 77 -6.25 -3.41 -5.34
CA VAL A 77 -7.22 -4.51 -5.35
C VAL A 77 -7.52 -4.98 -6.77
N ASP A 78 -7.91 -6.24 -6.93
CA ASP A 78 -8.37 -6.78 -8.22
C ASP A 78 -9.74 -6.18 -8.57
N LYS A 79 -9.79 -5.42 -9.68
CA LYS A 79 -11.03 -4.81 -10.19
C LYS A 79 -11.78 -5.75 -11.15
N GLY A 80 -11.31 -6.97 -11.32
CA GLY A 80 -11.81 -7.97 -12.25
C GLY A 80 -10.86 -8.17 -13.43
N ASN A 81 -11.04 -9.30 -14.13
CA ASN A 81 -10.23 -9.68 -15.30
C ASN A 81 -8.72 -9.63 -15.04
N ASN A 82 -8.27 -10.04 -13.84
CA ASN A 82 -6.86 -10.02 -13.44
C ASN A 82 -6.20 -8.63 -13.57
N THR A 83 -6.98 -7.55 -13.38
CA THR A 83 -6.48 -6.18 -13.45
C THR A 83 -6.57 -5.54 -12.08
N CYS A 84 -5.44 -5.14 -11.53
CA CYS A 84 -5.37 -4.46 -10.24
C CYS A 84 -5.45 -2.94 -10.42
N GLY A 85 -6.02 -2.28 -9.42
CA GLY A 85 -6.03 -0.84 -9.34
C GLY A 85 -6.22 -0.37 -7.91
N TRP A 86 -5.87 0.89 -7.67
CA TRP A 86 -6.14 1.58 -6.40
C TRP A 86 -7.63 1.81 -6.15
#